data_AF-A0A382HAS6-F1
#
_entry.id   AF-A0A382HAS6-F1
#
_cell.length_a   1.000
_cell.length_b   1.000
_cell.length_c   1.000
_cell.angle_alpha   90.00
_cell.angle_beta   90.00
_cell.angle_gamma   90.00
#
_symmetry.space_group_name_H-M   'P 1'
#
loop_
_entity.id
_entity.type
_entity.pdbx_description
1 polymer ?
#
loop_
_entity_poly.entity_id
_entity_poly.type
_entity_poly.pdbx_seq_one_letter_code
_entity_poly.pdbx_strand_id
1 'polypeptide(L)'
;MAMGKNPHVVGIETLKKNGINVDDLIKELVANASVEFTAYYYFTLLRANCTGMEGEGIKGVIEDARLEDLSHFESCIERIYQLGGSLPKDATDF
;
A
#
# COMPACT_ATOMS: atom_id res chain seq x y z
N MET A 1 -13.82 14.92 -24.31
CA MET A 1 -14.10 14.88 -22.86
C MET A 1 -14.24 16.31 -22.39
N ALA A 2 -15.37 16.68 -21.79
CA ALA A 2 -15.58 18.03 -21.30
C ALA A 2 -14.48 18.35 -20.26
N MET A 3 -13.72 19.43 -20.48
CA MET A 3 -12.76 19.96 -19.51
C MET A 3 -13.54 20.54 -18.32
N GLY A 4 -14.08 19.66 -17.47
CA GLY A 4 -14.66 20.04 -16.19
C GLY A 4 -13.56 20.56 -15.27
N LYS A 5 -13.82 21.67 -14.56
CA LYS A 5 -12.92 22.18 -13.52
C LYS A 5 -12.48 21.05 -12.60
N ASN A 6 -11.18 21.01 -12.26
CA ASN A 6 -10.69 20.10 -11.23
C ASN A 6 -11.55 20.24 -9.96
N PRO A 7 -12.07 19.14 -9.41
CA PRO A 7 -12.93 19.19 -8.24
C PRO A 7 -12.19 19.82 -7.06
N HIS A 8 -12.88 20.65 -6.30
CA HIS A 8 -12.35 21.23 -5.07
C HIS A 8 -12.44 20.19 -3.94
N VAL A 9 -11.31 19.55 -3.62
CA VAL A 9 -11.24 18.48 -2.60
C VAL A 9 -11.00 19.06 -1.20
N VAL A 10 -12.08 19.24 -0.43
CA VAL A 10 -12.06 19.85 0.92
C VAL A 10 -11.14 19.13 1.91
N GLY A 11 -11.02 17.81 1.79
CA GLY A 11 -10.11 17.02 2.64
C GLY A 11 -8.65 17.41 2.47
N ILE A 12 -8.20 17.60 1.22
CA ILE A 12 -6.83 18.02 0.90
C ILE A 12 -6.59 19.46 1.38
N GLU A 13 -7.57 20.34 1.21
CA GLU A 13 -7.48 21.73 1.69
C GLU A 13 -7.31 21.78 3.21
N THR A 14 -8.07 20.98 3.94
CA THR A 14 -7.97 20.87 5.41
C THR A 14 -6.55 20.44 5.82
N LEU A 15 -5.96 19.44 5.16
CA LEU A 15 -4.58 19.01 5.45
C LEU A 15 -3.56 20.12 5.21
N LYS A 16 -3.65 20.81 4.06
CA LYS A 16 -2.77 21.93 3.72
C LYS A 16 -2.89 23.10 4.69
N LYS A 17 -4.11 23.44 5.12
CA LYS A 17 -4.36 24.47 6.15
C LYS A 17 -3.72 24.15 7.50
N ASN A 18 -3.54 22.86 7.80
CA ASN A 18 -2.86 22.39 9.01
C ASN A 18 -1.34 22.20 8.82
N GLY A 19 -0.77 22.66 7.70
CA GLY A 19 0.68 22.63 7.46
C GLY A 19 1.24 21.32 6.91
N ILE A 20 0.39 20.37 6.51
CA ILE A 20 0.84 19.11 5.90
C ILE A 20 1.23 19.34 4.43
N ASN A 21 2.43 18.89 4.06
CA ASN A 21 2.79 18.74 2.65
C ASN A 21 2.15 17.46 2.10
N VAL A 22 1.08 17.62 1.34
CA VAL A 22 0.31 16.49 0.79
C VAL A 22 1.11 15.72 -0.27
N ASP A 23 1.97 16.38 -1.04
CA ASP A 23 2.75 15.73 -2.08
C ASP A 23 3.82 14.82 -1.45
N ASP A 24 4.48 15.28 -0.38
CA ASP A 24 5.41 14.45 0.40
C ASP A 24 4.68 13.29 1.09
N LEU A 25 3.49 13.55 1.65
CA LEU A 25 2.67 12.50 2.27
C LEU A 25 2.30 11.40 1.27
N ILE A 26 1.90 11.77 0.04
CA ILE A 26 1.61 10.79 -1.02
C ILE A 26 2.87 10.00 -1.36
N LYS A 27 4.03 10.66 -1.47
CA LYS A 27 5.30 9.98 -1.76
C LYS A 27 5.64 8.92 -0.71
N GLU A 28 5.53 9.26 0.57
CA GLU A 28 5.78 8.32 1.67
C GLU A 28 4.75 7.18 1.69
N LEU A 29 3.48 7.45 1.41
CA LEU A 29 2.45 6.41 1.31
C LEU A 29 2.70 5.46 0.14
N VAL A 30 3.14 5.95 -1.01
CA VAL A 30 3.51 5.12 -2.18
C VAL A 30 4.72 4.24 -1.84
N ALA A 31 5.72 4.80 -1.15
CA ALA A 31 6.87 4.03 -0.68
C ALA A 31 6.46 2.93 0.30
N ASN A 32 5.58 3.23 1.27
CA ASN A 32 5.05 2.21 2.17
C ASN A 32 4.25 1.14 1.41
N ALA A 33 3.37 1.52 0.49
CA ALA A 33 2.63 0.56 -0.33
C ALA A 33 3.57 -0.40 -1.09
N SER A 34 4.70 0.09 -1.61
CA SER A 34 5.73 -0.74 -2.24
C SER A 34 6.29 -1.81 -1.29
N VAL A 35 6.63 -1.41 -0.05
CA VAL A 35 7.18 -2.31 0.96
C VAL A 35 6.16 -3.40 1.34
N GLU A 36 4.92 -3.02 1.62
CA GLU A 36 3.84 -3.94 2.01
C GLU A 36 3.51 -4.94 0.89
N PHE A 37 3.41 -4.46 -0.36
CA PHE A 37 3.19 -5.33 -1.53
C PHE A 37 4.33 -6.33 -1.74
N THR A 38 5.57 -5.86 -1.56
CA THR A 38 6.77 -6.69 -1.70
C THR A 38 6.85 -7.73 -0.59
N ALA A 39 6.51 -7.36 0.65
CA ALA A 39 6.45 -8.27 1.79
C ALA A 39 5.40 -9.36 1.58
N TYR A 40 4.19 -8.99 1.17
CA TYR A 40 3.13 -9.92 0.75
C TYR A 40 3.62 -10.95 -0.28
N TYR A 41 4.33 -10.50 -1.31
CA TYR A 41 4.89 -11.37 -2.33
C TYR A 41 5.93 -12.34 -1.75
N TYR A 42 6.91 -11.84 -1.00
CA TYR A 42 7.97 -12.69 -0.44
C TYR A 42 7.46 -13.64 0.64
N PHE A 43 6.46 -13.25 1.44
CA PHE A 43 5.80 -14.17 2.37
C PHE A 43 4.98 -15.24 1.64
N THR A 44 4.41 -14.93 0.48
CA THR A 44 3.80 -15.97 -0.38
C THR A 44 4.82 -17.03 -0.77
N LEU A 45 6.02 -16.62 -1.20
CA LEU A 45 7.11 -17.54 -1.56
C LEU A 45 7.66 -18.29 -0.35
N LEU A 46 7.88 -17.60 0.76
CA LEU A 46 8.41 -18.20 1.99
C LEU A 46 7.45 -19.28 2.52
N ARG A 47 6.15 -18.96 2.59
CA ARG A 47 5.11 -19.89 3.04
C ARG A 47 5.02 -21.14 2.17
N ALA A 48 5.22 -21.00 0.85
CA ALA A 48 5.22 -22.16 -0.06
C ALA A 48 6.36 -23.14 0.23
N ASN A 49 7.47 -22.65 0.81
CA ASN A 49 8.62 -23.47 1.20
C ASN A 49 8.51 -24.04 2.64
N CYS A 50 7.57 -23.55 3.46
CA CYS A 50 7.29 -24.09 4.78
C CYS A 50 6.57 -25.45 4.69
N THR A 51 7.35 -26.50 4.51
CA THR A 51 6.88 -27.88 4.31
C THR A 51 7.42 -28.82 5.39
N GLY A 52 6.87 -30.04 5.47
CA GLY A 52 7.21 -31.00 6.52
C GLY A 52 6.57 -30.64 7.87
N MET A 53 6.78 -31.51 8.88
CA MET A 53 6.18 -31.33 10.22
C MET A 53 6.64 -30.04 10.91
N GLU A 54 7.90 -29.65 10.72
CA GLU A 54 8.46 -28.42 11.31
C GLU A 54 7.92 -27.17 10.62
N GLY A 55 7.77 -27.22 9.29
CA GLY A 55 7.28 -26.08 8.51
C GLY A 55 5.81 -25.77 8.73
N GLU A 56 4.96 -26.77 8.97
CA GLU A 56 3.50 -26.57 9.09
C GLU A 56 3.12 -25.67 10.29
N GLY A 57 3.88 -25.73 11.40
CA GLY A 57 3.66 -24.85 12.55
C GLY A 57 4.01 -23.38 12.26
N ILE A 58 5.06 -23.14 11.47
CA ILE A 58 5.52 -21.78 11.11
C ILE A 58 4.61 -21.19 10.01
N LYS A 59 4.06 -22.03 9.14
CA LYS A 59 3.24 -21.66 8.00
C LYS A 59 2.02 -20.82 8.38
N GLY A 60 1.40 -21.09 9.54
CA GLY A 60 0.29 -20.30 10.06
C GLY A 60 0.71 -18.86 10.38
N VAL A 61 1.83 -18.70 11.10
CA VAL A 61 2.38 -17.39 11.48
C VAL A 61 2.73 -16.56 10.25
N ILE A 62 3.33 -17.19 9.22
CA ILE A 62 3.65 -16.51 7.96
C ILE A 62 2.38 -16.12 7.20
N GLU A 63 1.35 -16.96 7.22
CA GLU A 63 0.07 -16.64 6.56
C GLU A 63 -0.61 -15.43 7.22
N ASP A 64 -0.61 -15.36 8.54
CA ASP A 64 -1.18 -14.22 9.27
C ASP A 64 -0.44 -12.93 8.90
N ALA A 65 0.90 -12.94 8.99
CA ALA A 65 1.72 -11.78 8.60
C ALA A 65 1.51 -11.37 7.13
N ARG A 66 1.40 -12.35 6.21
CA ARG A 66 1.13 -12.10 4.79
C ARG A 66 -0.21 -11.40 4.57
N LEU A 67 -1.24 -11.79 5.31
CA LEU A 67 -2.58 -11.18 5.18
C LEU A 67 -2.63 -9.79 5.83
N GLU A 68 -1.87 -9.56 6.90
CA GLU A 68 -1.69 -8.22 7.49
C GLU A 68 -1.00 -7.27 6.49
N ASP A 69 0.10 -7.67 5.87
CA ASP A 69 0.80 -6.84 4.87
C ASP A 69 -0.08 -6.54 3.64
N LEU A 70 -0.92 -7.50 3.21
CA LEU A 70 -1.92 -7.24 2.16
C LEU A 70 -2.92 -6.16 2.61
N SER A 71 -3.40 -6.24 3.84
CA SER A 71 -4.34 -5.25 4.39
C SER A 71 -3.69 -3.86 4.52
N HIS A 72 -2.41 -3.79 4.91
CA HIS A 72 -1.65 -2.54 4.96
C HIS A 72 -1.46 -1.93 3.57
N PHE A 73 -1.12 -2.75 2.57
CA PHE A 73 -1.01 -2.32 1.18
C PHE A 73 -2.33 -1.73 0.66
N GLU A 74 -3.44 -2.44 0.84
CA GLU A 74 -4.77 -1.98 0.41
C GLU A 74 -5.19 -0.68 1.11
N SER A 75 -4.88 -0.56 2.41
CA SER A 75 -5.14 0.67 3.18
C SER A 75 -4.32 1.86 2.67
N CYS A 76 -3.05 1.65 2.31
CA CYS A 76 -2.21 2.69 1.70
C CYS A 76 -2.77 3.12 0.35
N ILE A 77 -3.17 2.16 -0.51
CA ILE A 77 -3.76 2.45 -1.81
C ILE A 77 -4.97 3.35 -1.68
N GLU A 78 -5.92 2.97 -0.82
CA GLU A 78 -7.13 3.75 -0.60
C GLU A 78 -6.76 5.20 -0.27
N ARG A 79 -5.80 5.39 0.65
CA ARG A 79 -5.40 6.72 1.08
C ARG A 79 -4.68 7.52 -0.01
N ILE A 80 -3.81 6.89 -0.79
CA ILE A 80 -3.10 7.53 -1.91
C ILE A 80 -4.10 8.11 -2.91
N TYR A 81 -5.09 7.33 -3.33
CA TYR A 81 -6.09 7.78 -4.29
C TYR A 81 -7.02 8.86 -3.71
N GLN A 82 -7.39 8.76 -2.42
CA GLN A 82 -8.14 9.82 -1.74
C GLN A 82 -7.40 11.17 -1.71
N LEU A 83 -6.07 11.13 -1.64
CA LEU A 83 -5.22 12.33 -1.68
C LEU A 83 -4.90 12.81 -3.10
N GLY A 84 -5.38 12.11 -4.13
CA GLY A 84 -5.14 12.44 -5.54
C GLY A 84 -3.80 11.93 -6.10
N GLY A 85 -3.13 11.03 -5.38
CA GLY A 85 -1.96 10.33 -5.87
C GLY A 85 -2.33 9.14 -6.78
N SER A 86 -1.30 8.41 -7.20
CA SER A 86 -1.44 7.19 -7.99
C SER A 86 -0.31 6.22 -7.67
N LEU A 87 -0.55 4.93 -7.89
CA LEU A 87 0.52 3.94 -7.90
C LEU A 87 1.24 3.88 -9.26
N PRO A 88 2.46 3.31 -9.31
CA PRO A 88 3.06 2.88 -10.56
C PRO A 88 2.15 1.93 -11.35
N LYS A 89 2.27 1.94 -12.67
CA LYS A 89 1.45 1.11 -13.56
C LYS A 89 1.97 -0.33 -13.67
N ASP A 90 3.27 -0.50 -13.50
CA ASP A 90 3.93 -1.79 -13.47
C ASP A 90 4.53 -2.00 -12.06
N ALA A 91 4.46 -3.22 -11.55
CA ALA A 91 5.01 -3.55 -10.24
C ALA A 91 6.54 -3.41 -10.18
N THR A 92 7.22 -3.43 -11.33
CA THR A 92 8.67 -3.22 -11.42
C THR A 92 9.08 -1.75 -11.36
N ASP A 93 8.12 -0.82 -11.46
CA ASP A 93 8.33 0.63 -11.38
C ASP A 93 8.22 1.19 -9.95
N PHE A 94 8.08 0.32 -8.95
CA PHE A 94 8.01 0.66 -7.54
C PHE A 94 9.34 1.08 -6.91
#